data_AF-A0A9Q1H5U5-F1
#
_entry.id   AF-A0A9Q1H5U5-F1
#
_cell.length_a   1.000
_cell.length_b   1.000
_cell.length_c   1.000
_cell.angle_alpha   90.00
_cell.angle_beta   90.00
_cell.angle_gamma   90.00
#
_symmetry.space_group_name_H-M   'P 1'
#
loop_
_entity.id
_entity.type
_entity.pdbx_description
1 polymer ?
#
loop_
_entity_poly.entity_id
_entity_poly.type
_entity_poly.pdbx_seq_one_letter_code
_entity_poly.pdbx_strand_id
1 'polypeptide(L)'
;MSRRVTEQAPFLHVLTRGTTQQRSALLKRLHNALLICLCECALNILKGNVKLTPSEKLHLQRHRAKLRKLVDRKVSLSQKRKVFRQKGGGHCVRSMLLPIIKQLKL
;
A
#
# COMPACT_ATOMS: atom_id res chain seq x y z
N MET A 1 4.84 13.39 -4.30
CA MET A 1 4.16 12.56 -3.27
C MET A 1 3.75 13.44 -2.11
N SER A 2 2.77 13.03 -1.30
CA SER A 2 2.31 13.81 -0.14
C SER A 2 3.30 13.74 1.02
N ARG A 3 3.34 14.81 1.83
CA ARG A 3 4.17 14.91 3.06
C ARG A 3 3.94 13.76 4.04
N ARG A 4 2.73 13.22 4.11
CA ARG A 4 2.39 12.06 4.97
C ARG A 4 3.14 10.79 4.57
N VAL A 5 3.30 10.56 3.26
CA VAL A 5 3.99 9.36 2.77
C VAL A 5 5.49 9.45 3.03
N THR A 6 6.07 10.65 2.97
CA THR A 6 7.48 10.88 3.36
C THR A 6 7.68 10.73 4.87
N GLU A 7 6.76 11.26 5.69
CA GLU A 7 6.83 11.14 7.16
C GLU A 7 6.69 9.69 7.65
N GLN A 8 5.86 8.88 6.98
CA GLN A 8 5.66 7.47 7.34
C GLN A 8 6.68 6.53 6.68
N ALA A 9 7.67 7.05 5.96
CA ALA A 9 8.59 6.24 5.18
C ALA A 9 9.35 5.15 5.98
N PRO A 10 9.83 5.39 7.23
CA PRO A 10 10.46 4.34 8.03
C PRO A 10 9.53 3.13 8.23
N PHE A 11 8.25 3.37 8.48
CA PHE A 11 7.26 2.31 8.63
C PHE A 11 6.98 1.58 7.32
N LEU A 12 6.96 2.30 6.18
CA LEU A 12 6.82 1.68 4.86
C LEU A 12 8.02 0.76 4.53
N HIS A 13 9.23 1.12 4.96
CA HIS A 13 10.42 0.27 4.85
C HIS A 13 10.28 -1.02 5.68
N VAL A 14 9.81 -0.93 6.92
CA VAL A 14 9.56 -2.12 7.75
C VAL A 14 8.52 -3.03 7.09
N LEU A 15 7.44 -2.47 6.54
CA LEU A 15 6.43 -3.25 5.83
C LEU A 15 6.97 -3.95 4.58
N THR A 16 7.92 -3.36 3.85
CA THR A 16 8.46 -3.99 2.64
C THR A 16 9.48 -5.08 2.93
N ARG A 17 10.30 -4.91 3.98
CA ARG A 17 11.34 -5.86 4.39
C ARG A 17 10.80 -7.01 5.23
N GLY A 18 9.73 -6.80 6.00
CA GLY A 18 9.15 -7.85 6.84
C GLY A 18 8.64 -9.06 6.07
N THR A 19 8.59 -10.23 6.72
CA THR A 19 7.99 -11.45 6.17
C THR A 19 6.47 -11.28 5.97
N THR A 20 5.83 -12.21 5.26
CA THR A 20 4.37 -12.16 5.05
C THR A 20 3.60 -12.25 6.38
N GLN A 21 4.11 -13.01 7.36
CA GLN A 21 3.54 -13.09 8.70
C GLN A 21 3.70 -11.77 9.47
N GLN A 22 4.92 -11.20 9.48
CA GLN A 22 5.20 -9.91 10.13
C GLN A 22 4.36 -8.78 9.53
N ARG A 23 4.28 -8.68 8.20
CA ARG A 23 3.39 -7.72 7.52
C ARG A 23 1.95 -7.90 7.94
N SER A 24 1.45 -9.13 7.95
CA SER A 24 0.05 -9.40 8.32
C SER A 24 -0.22 -9.01 9.78
N ALA A 25 0.72 -9.26 10.69
CA ALA A 25 0.61 -8.84 12.09
C ALA A 25 0.58 -7.31 12.24
N LEU A 26 1.47 -6.60 11.54
CA LEU A 26 1.49 -5.13 11.52
C LEU A 26 0.20 -4.54 10.94
N LEU A 27 -0.31 -5.12 9.85
CA LEU A 27 -1.56 -4.69 9.21
C LEU A 27 -2.81 -4.96 10.08
N LYS A 28 -2.77 -5.94 10.99
CA LYS A 28 -3.85 -6.17 11.96
C LYS A 28 -3.95 -4.99 12.95
N ARG A 29 -2.82 -4.45 13.40
CA ARG A 29 -2.72 -3.34 14.37
C ARG A 29 -2.58 -1.96 13.72
N LEU A 30 -2.87 -1.85 12.43
CA LEU A 30 -2.75 -0.60 11.67
C LEU A 30 -3.60 0.53 12.29
N HIS A 31 -3.00 1.68 12.55
CA HIS A 31 -3.74 2.88 12.95
C HIS A 31 -4.26 3.67 11.73
N ASN A 32 -5.17 4.62 11.94
CA ASN A 32 -5.87 5.30 10.84
C ASN A 32 -4.93 6.13 9.94
N ALA A 33 -3.94 6.82 10.51
CA ALA A 33 -3.00 7.62 9.72
C ALA A 33 -2.20 6.76 8.71
N LEU A 34 -1.67 5.61 9.15
CA LEU A 34 -1.03 4.65 8.24
C LEU A 34 -1.98 4.06 7.20
N LEU A 35 -3.23 3.80 7.57
CA LEU A 35 -4.24 3.34 6.61
C LEU A 35 -4.46 4.37 5.50
N ILE A 36 -4.58 5.63 5.87
CA ILE A 36 -4.71 6.74 4.93
C ILE A 36 -3.46 6.84 4.04
N CYS A 37 -2.27 6.74 4.63
CA CYS A 37 -1.01 6.71 3.89
C CYS A 37 -0.98 5.58 2.85
N LEU A 38 -1.41 4.36 3.21
CA LEU A 38 -1.50 3.24 2.26
C LEU A 38 -2.53 3.50 1.15
N CYS A 39 -3.63 4.18 1.45
CA CYS A 39 -4.62 4.57 0.43
C CYS A 39 -4.06 5.65 -0.51
N GLU A 40 -3.29 6.61 0.00
CA GLU A 40 -2.58 7.60 -0.81
C GLU A 40 -1.52 6.95 -1.71
N CYS A 41 -0.80 5.96 -1.20
CA CYS A 41 0.10 5.12 -1.99
C CYS A 41 -0.65 4.44 -3.16
N ALA A 42 -1.79 3.80 -2.90
CA ALA A 42 -2.62 3.18 -3.93
C ALA A 42 -3.11 4.20 -4.97
N LEU A 43 -3.48 5.40 -4.52
CA LEU A 43 -3.93 6.49 -5.41
C LEU A 43 -2.83 6.96 -6.34
N ASN A 44 -1.61 7.15 -5.84
CA ASN A 44 -0.48 7.57 -6.65
C ASN A 44 -0.12 6.52 -7.72
N ILE A 45 -0.21 5.23 -7.39
CA ILE A 45 -0.05 4.16 -8.38
C ILE A 45 -1.13 4.22 -9.46
N LEU A 46 -2.40 4.30 -9.06
CA LEU A 46 -3.51 4.30 -10.02
C LEU A 46 -3.54 5.53 -10.92
N LYS A 47 -3.05 6.68 -10.42
CA LYS A 47 -2.89 7.90 -11.21
C LYS A 47 -1.67 7.89 -12.13
N GLY A 48 -0.81 6.87 -12.06
CA GLY A 48 0.44 6.83 -12.84
C GLY A 48 1.52 7.78 -12.32
N ASN A 49 1.38 8.33 -11.12
CA ASN A 49 2.39 9.19 -10.49
C ASN A 49 3.63 8.40 -10.06
N VAL A 50 3.52 7.07 -10.06
CA VAL A 50 4.61 6.15 -9.74
C VAL A 50 5.03 5.46 -11.04
N LYS A 51 6.27 5.69 -11.48
CA LYS A 51 6.90 4.88 -12.54
C LYS A 51 6.98 3.41 -12.10
N LEU A 52 6.40 2.52 -12.91
CA LEU A 52 6.36 1.07 -12.66
C LEU A 52 7.14 0.34 -13.76
N THR A 53 7.88 -0.70 -13.40
CA THR A 53 8.40 -1.64 -14.39
C THR A 53 7.28 -2.54 -14.94
N PRO A 54 7.45 -3.20 -16.10
CA PRO A 54 6.45 -4.13 -16.63
C PRO A 54 6.07 -5.23 -15.62
N SER A 55 7.06 -5.79 -14.91
CA SER A 55 6.85 -6.83 -13.89
C SER A 55 6.07 -6.31 -12.66
N GLU A 56 6.37 -5.09 -12.21
CA GLU A 56 5.64 -4.45 -11.11
C GLU A 56 4.19 -4.16 -11.49
N LYS A 57 3.98 -3.66 -12.72
CA LYS A 57 2.64 -3.42 -13.28
C LYS A 57 1.84 -4.72 -13.34
N LEU A 58 2.44 -5.81 -13.81
CA LEU A 58 1.80 -7.13 -13.85
C LEU A 58 1.39 -7.62 -12.46
N HIS A 59 2.27 -7.49 -11.46
CA HIS A 59 1.95 -7.84 -10.07
C HIS A 59 0.83 -6.97 -9.49
N LEU A 60 0.82 -5.67 -9.76
CA LEU A 60 -0.23 -4.76 -9.30
C LEU A 60 -1.57 -5.01 -10.00
N GLN A 61 -1.57 -5.46 -11.26
CA GLN A 61 -2.79 -5.82 -11.98
C GLN A 61 -3.54 -6.96 -11.27
N ARG A 62 -2.84 -7.94 -10.70
CA ARG A 62 -3.45 -9.02 -9.88
C ARG A 62 -4.20 -8.48 -8.66
N HIS A 63 -3.93 -7.24 -8.25
CA HIS A 63 -4.55 -6.56 -7.12
C HIS A 63 -5.43 -5.37 -7.53
N ARG A 64 -5.75 -5.20 -8.82
CA ARG A 64 -6.50 -4.04 -9.35
C ARG A 64 -7.80 -3.73 -8.60
N ALA A 65 -8.58 -4.76 -8.25
CA ALA A 65 -9.85 -4.58 -7.54
C ALA A 65 -9.62 -4.06 -6.11
N LYS A 66 -8.57 -4.56 -5.44
CA LYS A 66 -8.17 -4.10 -4.10
C LYS A 66 -7.70 -2.65 -4.16
N LEU A 67 -6.84 -2.31 -5.13
CA LEU A 67 -6.34 -0.94 -5.31
C LEU A 67 -7.49 0.05 -5.56
N ARG A 68 -8.43 -0.29 -6.45
CA ARG A 68 -9.62 0.55 -6.71
C ARG A 68 -10.46 0.74 -5.45
N LYS A 69 -10.67 -0.32 -4.67
CA LYS A 69 -11.40 -0.27 -3.39
C LYS A 69 -10.70 0.62 -2.34
N LEU A 70 -9.37 0.67 -2.34
CA LEU A 70 -8.60 1.53 -1.42
C LEU A 70 -8.73 3.02 -1.76
N VAL A 71 -8.88 3.36 -3.04
CA VAL A 71 -8.98 4.76 -3.48
C VAL A 71 -10.41 5.27 -3.56
N ASP A 72 -11.39 4.37 -3.59
CA ASP A 72 -12.81 4.73 -3.62
C ASP A 72 -13.19 5.54 -2.37
N ARG A 73 -13.77 6.72 -2.60
CA ARG A 73 -14.22 7.64 -1.54
C ARG A 73 -15.50 7.16 -0.87
N LYS A 74 -16.31 6.33 -1.54
CA LYS A 74 -17.54 5.75 -0.99
C LYS A 74 -17.26 4.62 0.00
N VAL A 75 -16.06 4.03 -0.05
CA VAL A 75 -15.65 2.95 0.84
C VAL A 75 -15.14 3.51 2.16
N SER A 76 -15.74 3.08 3.27
CA SER A 76 -15.33 3.52 4.61
C SER A 76 -13.92 3.04 4.99
N LEU A 77 -13.26 3.74 5.91
CA LEU A 77 -11.95 3.32 6.44
C LEU A 77 -11.99 1.90 7.04
N SER A 78 -13.09 1.53 7.70
CA SER A 78 -13.29 0.16 8.21
C SER A 78 -13.25 -0.88 7.08
N GLN A 79 -13.95 -0.63 5.97
CA GLN A 79 -13.95 -1.53 4.81
C GLN A 79 -12.59 -1.56 4.09
N LYS A 80 -11.87 -0.44 3.99
CA LYS A 80 -10.50 -0.39 3.46
C LYS A 80 -9.54 -1.20 4.33
N ARG A 81 -9.68 -1.11 5.65
CA ARG A 81 -8.91 -1.91 6.61
C ARG A 81 -9.09 -3.42 6.40
N LYS A 82 -10.31 -3.87 6.07
CA LYS A 82 -10.57 -5.29 5.73
C LYS A 82 -9.75 -5.77 4.53
N VAL A 83 -9.46 -4.90 3.56
CA VAL A 83 -8.63 -5.24 2.39
C VAL A 83 -7.22 -5.66 2.80
N PHE A 84 -6.69 -5.09 3.88
CA PHE A 84 -5.36 -5.40 4.40
C PHE A 84 -5.35 -6.59 5.37
N ARG A 85 -6.45 -6.80 6.10
CA ARG A 85 -6.59 -7.90 7.08
C ARG A 85 -6.91 -9.26 6.45
N GLN A 86 -7.49 -9.28 5.24
CA GLN A 86 -7.80 -10.53 4.54
C GLN A 86 -6.53 -11.28 4.07
N LYS A 87 -6.68 -12.57 3.77
CA LYS A 87 -5.60 -13.40 3.20
C LYS A 87 -5.00 -12.74 1.94
N GLY A 88 -3.68 -12.63 1.92
CA GLY A 88 -2.94 -11.98 0.83
C GLY A 88 -2.93 -10.43 0.86
N GLY A 89 -3.49 -9.78 1.89
CA GLY A 89 -3.37 -8.33 2.09
C GLY A 89 -1.92 -7.86 2.22
N GLY A 90 -1.08 -8.61 2.94
CA GLY A 90 0.35 -8.34 3.07
C GLY A 90 1.14 -8.43 1.76
N HIS A 91 0.72 -9.25 0.79
CA HIS A 91 1.33 -9.30 -0.54
C HIS A 91 0.95 -8.07 -1.36
N CYS A 92 -0.33 -7.68 -1.34
CA CYS A 92 -0.81 -6.47 -2.00
C CYS A 92 -0.07 -5.22 -1.52
N VAL A 93 0.16 -5.11 -0.21
CA VAL A 93 0.91 -4.00 0.39
C VAL A 93 2.34 -3.98 -0.11
N ARG A 94 3.05 -5.12 -0.08
CA ARG A 94 4.43 -5.18 -0.57
C ARG A 94 4.54 -4.79 -2.04
N SER A 95 3.67 -5.33 -2.90
CA SER A 95 3.67 -5.00 -4.34
C SER A 95 3.43 -3.51 -4.61
N MET A 96 2.62 -2.86 -3.77
CA MET A 96 2.36 -1.42 -3.85
C MET A 96 3.54 -0.59 -3.33
N LEU A 97 4.15 -0.98 -2.21
CA LEU A 97 5.17 -0.17 -1.56
C LEU A 97 6.54 -0.26 -2.25
N LEU A 98 6.90 -1.37 -2.88
CA LEU A 98 8.18 -1.53 -3.57
C LEU A 98 8.48 -0.41 -4.59
N PRO A 99 7.60 -0.09 -5.56
CA PRO A 99 7.87 0.98 -6.52
C PRO A 99 7.82 2.38 -5.90
N ILE A 100 7.10 2.56 -4.79
CA ILE A 100 6.98 3.83 -4.08
C ILE A 100 8.27 4.16 -3.33
N ILE A 101 8.83 3.18 -2.62
CA ILE A 101 10.08 3.36 -1.88
C ILE A 101 11.24 3.70 -2.83
N LYS A 102 11.30 3.06 -4.02
CA LYS A 102 12.31 3.40 -5.04
C LYS A 102 12.29 4.87 -5.45
N GLN A 103 11.13 5.53 -5.40
CA GLN A 103 10.97 6.93 -5.82
C GLN A 103 11.07 7.93 -4.68
N LEU A 104 10.95 7.48 -3.44
CA LEU A 104 11.13 8.32 -2.27
C LEU A 104 12.58 8.80 -2.09
N LYS A 105 13.56 8.27 -2.86
CA LYS A 105 15.00 8.61 -2.76
C LYS A 105 15.48 8.70 -1.30
N LEU A 106 15.07 7.73 -0.48
CA LEU A 106 15.56 7.53 0.89
C LEU A 106 16.65 6.46 0.88
#